data_AF-A0A4R2A215-F1
#
_entry.id   AF-A0A4R2A215-F1
#
_cell.length_a   1.000
_cell.length_b   1.000
_cell.length_c   1.000
_cell.angle_alpha   90.00
_cell.angle_beta   90.00
_cell.angle_gamma   90.00
#
_symmetry.space_group_name_H-M   'P 1'
#
loop_
_entity.id
_entity.type
_entity.pdbx_description
1 polymer ?
#
loop_
_entity_poly.entity_id
_entity_poly.type
_entity_poly.pdbx_seq_one_letter_code
_entity_poly.pdbx_strand_id
1 'polypeptide(L)'
;MSLAQLVLHITGAMDMFAKTVQNGVYTPGAKPAAPSTIEELKSVVAAATEQTEAVLRSLTPEQLEAPIDFFGNSLSGHALLQNAKDHEIHHKGQLFVYLRLVGIEQLPSYVSKG
;
A
#
# COMPACT_ATOMS: atom_id res chain seq x y z
N MET A 1 15.22 -3.76 4.80
CA MET A 1 14.79 -3.64 3.39
C MET A 1 15.68 -2.61 2.73
N SER A 2 16.06 -2.80 1.46
CA SER A 2 16.58 -1.71 0.63
C SER A 2 15.48 -0.69 0.32
N LEU A 3 15.83 0.48 -0.24
CA LEU A 3 14.85 1.49 -0.64
C LEU A 3 13.82 0.90 -1.62
N ALA A 4 14.28 0.18 -2.65
CA ALA A 4 13.39 -0.46 -3.61
C ALA A 4 12.49 -1.52 -2.95
N GLN A 5 13.03 -2.33 -2.04
CA GLN A 5 12.23 -3.32 -1.30
C GLN A 5 11.17 -2.66 -0.42
N LEU A 6 11.48 -1.52 0.24
CA LEU A 6 10.54 -0.79 1.06
C LEU A 6 9.41 -0.19 0.22
N VAL A 7 9.75 0.43 -0.92
CA VAL A 7 8.76 1.03 -1.83
C VAL A 7 7.81 -0.05 -2.38
N LEU A 8 8.35 -1.18 -2.85
CA LEU A 8 7.52 -2.29 -3.34
C LEU A 8 6.69 -2.95 -2.24
N HIS A 9 7.19 -2.97 -1.01
CA HIS A 9 6.44 -3.47 0.14
C HIS A 9 5.22 -2.60 0.44
N ILE A 10 5.37 -1.27 0.40
CA ILE A 10 4.26 -0.33 0.62
C ILE A 10 3.16 -0.58 -0.41
N THR A 11 3.50 -0.54 -1.70
CA THR A 11 2.51 -0.68 -2.78
C THR A 11 1.86 -2.06 -2.78
N GLY A 12 2.65 -3.13 -2.59
CA GLY A 12 2.13 -4.49 -2.53
C GLY A 12 1.23 -4.76 -1.32
N ALA A 13 1.51 -4.12 -0.18
CA ALA A 13 0.68 -4.24 1.02
C ALA A 13 -0.68 -3.55 0.85
N MET A 14 -0.72 -2.32 0.31
CA MET A 14 -1.99 -1.63 0.07
C MET A 14 -2.86 -2.40 -0.93
N ASP A 15 -2.26 -2.96 -1.99
CA ASP A 15 -2.96 -3.83 -2.95
C ASP A 15 -3.55 -5.09 -2.29
N MET A 16 -2.76 -5.76 -1.44
CA MET A 16 -3.19 -6.92 -0.65
C MET A 16 -4.40 -6.58 0.22
N PHE A 17 -4.35 -5.47 0.96
CA PHE A 17 -5.47 -5.04 1.81
C PHE A 17 -6.70 -4.71 0.96
N ALA A 18 -6.55 -3.91 -0.10
CA ALA A 18 -7.66 -3.50 -0.95
C ALA A 18 -8.35 -4.71 -1.60
N LYS A 19 -7.59 -5.67 -2.14
CA LYS A 19 -8.12 -6.89 -2.74
C LYS A 19 -8.72 -7.85 -1.71
N THR A 20 -8.15 -7.90 -0.51
CA THR A 20 -8.73 -8.68 0.60
C THR A 20 -10.14 -8.19 0.93
N VAL A 21 -10.34 -6.87 0.98
CA VAL A 21 -11.65 -6.26 1.21
C VAL A 21 -12.59 -6.49 0.03
N GLN A 22 -12.11 -6.30 -1.21
CA GLN A 22 -12.88 -6.55 -2.42
C GLN A 22 -13.40 -8.01 -2.49
N ASN A 23 -12.56 -8.98 -2.15
CA ASN A 23 -12.88 -10.40 -2.29
C ASN A 23 -13.53 -11.01 -1.05
N GLY A 24 -13.52 -10.31 0.09
CA GLY A 24 -14.02 -10.83 1.37
C GLY A 24 -13.16 -11.94 1.98
N VAL A 25 -11.95 -12.16 1.47
CA VAL A 25 -11.00 -13.21 1.91
C VAL A 25 -9.58 -12.73 1.69
N TYR A 26 -8.67 -13.15 2.57
CA TYR A 26 -7.25 -12.83 2.46
C TYR A 26 -6.74 -13.09 1.04
N THR A 27 -6.32 -12.02 0.37
CA THR A 27 -5.84 -12.04 -1.00
C THR A 27 -4.40 -11.55 -1.02
N PRO A 28 -3.40 -12.42 -1.24
CA PRO A 28 -2.00 -12.01 -1.26
C PRO A 28 -1.74 -10.89 -2.28
N GLY A 29 -0.92 -9.92 -1.90
CA GLY A 29 -0.48 -8.86 -2.81
C GLY A 29 0.38 -9.42 -3.94
N ALA A 30 0.39 -8.72 -5.07
CA ALA A 30 1.27 -9.05 -6.17
C ALA A 30 2.74 -8.98 -5.73
N LYS A 31 3.55 -9.94 -6.21
CA LYS A 31 5.02 -9.92 -6.06
C LYS A 31 5.62 -9.50 -7.39
N PRO A 32 5.83 -8.20 -7.65
CA PRO A 32 6.46 -7.74 -8.87
C PRO A 32 7.90 -8.27 -8.95
N ALA A 33 8.39 -8.45 -10.17
CA ALA A 33 9.80 -8.69 -10.41
C ALA A 33 10.63 -7.56 -9.79
N ALA A 34 11.80 -7.88 -9.24
CA ALA A 34 12.68 -6.87 -8.68
C ALA A 34 13.14 -5.92 -9.80
N PRO A 35 12.83 -4.61 -9.73
CA PRO A 35 13.26 -3.65 -10.72
C PRO A 35 14.77 -3.53 -10.69
N SER A 36 15.36 -3.41 -11.87
CA SER A 36 16.80 -3.25 -12.08
C SER A 36 17.23 -1.79 -12.17
N THR A 37 16.28 -0.88 -12.46
CA THR A 37 16.49 0.57 -12.58
C THR A 37 15.48 1.37 -11.74
N ILE A 38 15.78 2.66 -11.51
CA ILE A 38 14.86 3.55 -10.80
C ILE A 38 13.62 3.89 -11.65
N GLU A 39 13.77 3.94 -12.97
CA GLU A 39 12.69 4.14 -13.95
C GLU A 39 11.70 2.97 -13.92
N GLU A 40 12.21 1.74 -13.88
CA GLU A 40 11.38 0.54 -13.70
C GLU A 40 10.64 0.59 -12.35
N LEU A 41 11.33 0.95 -11.26
CA LEU A 41 10.68 1.07 -9.95
C LEU A 41 9.56 2.10 -9.97
N LYS A 42 9.77 3.27 -10.57
CA LYS A 42 8.75 4.33 -10.70
C LYS A 42 7.55 3.85 -11.52
N SER A 43 7.79 3.17 -12.63
CA SER A 43 6.73 2.60 -13.49
C SER A 43 5.89 1.56 -12.74
N VAL A 44 6.55 0.63 -12.03
CA VAL A 44 5.86 -0.37 -11.20
C VAL A 44 5.01 0.29 -10.11
N VAL A 45 5.55 1.31 -9.43
CA VAL A 45 4.80 2.05 -8.40
C VAL A 45 3.58 2.75 -8.99
N ALA A 46 3.73 3.46 -10.11
CA ALA A 46 2.62 4.16 -10.76
C ALA A 46 1.49 3.19 -11.16
N ALA A 47 1.84 2.09 -11.83
CA ALA A 47 0.87 1.07 -12.24
C ALA A 47 0.18 0.39 -11.04
N ALA A 48 0.93 0.11 -9.97
CA ALA A 48 0.37 -0.46 -8.75
C ALA A 48 -0.59 0.52 -8.07
N THR A 49 -0.22 1.79 -7.97
CA THR A 49 -1.08 2.84 -7.41
C THR A 49 -2.38 2.98 -8.20
N GLU A 50 -2.32 3.04 -9.53
CA GLU A 50 -3.52 3.12 -10.38
C GLU A 50 -4.44 1.89 -10.21
N GLN A 51 -3.86 0.68 -10.20
CA GLN A 51 -4.62 -0.54 -10.00
C GLN A 51 -5.30 -0.55 -8.62
N THR A 52 -4.56 -0.26 -7.56
CA THR A 52 -5.10 -0.27 -6.20
C THR A 52 -6.13 0.83 -6.00
N GLU A 53 -5.95 2.01 -6.59
CA GLU A 53 -6.96 3.07 -6.59
C GLU A 53 -8.26 2.60 -7.26
N ALA A 54 -8.17 1.93 -8.42
CA ALA A 54 -9.35 1.39 -9.10
C ALA A 54 -10.10 0.35 -8.24
N VAL A 55 -9.37 -0.51 -7.53
CA VAL A 55 -9.96 -1.47 -6.56
C VAL A 55 -10.69 -0.70 -5.45
N LEU A 56 -10.00 0.25 -4.80
CA LEU A 56 -10.58 1.04 -3.69
C LEU A 56 -11.84 1.80 -4.10
N ARG A 57 -11.87 2.37 -5.31
CA ARG A 57 -13.03 3.08 -5.87
C ARG A 57 -14.21 2.16 -6.19
N SER A 58 -13.95 0.88 -6.41
CA SER A 58 -14.98 -0.12 -6.74
C SER A 58 -15.66 -0.71 -5.50
N LEU A 59 -15.12 -0.46 -4.30
CA LEU A 59 -15.63 -1.08 -3.07
C LEU A 59 -17.03 -0.56 -2.72
N THR A 60 -17.93 -1.48 -2.39
CA THR A 60 -19.29 -1.15 -1.96
C THR A 60 -19.37 -0.98 -0.43
N PRO A 61 -20.38 -0.27 0.09
CA PRO A 61 -20.61 -0.19 1.54
C PRO A 61 -20.72 -1.56 2.20
N GLU A 62 -21.35 -2.54 1.54
CA GLU A 62 -21.50 -3.90 2.06
C GLU A 62 -20.14 -4.59 2.22
N GLN A 63 -19.21 -4.39 1.27
CA GLN A 63 -17.84 -4.92 1.38
C GLN A 63 -17.05 -4.27 2.51
N LEU A 64 -17.33 -3.00 2.83
CA LEU A 64 -16.68 -2.29 3.95
C LEU A 64 -17.17 -2.77 5.31
N GLU A 65 -18.43 -3.19 5.43
CA GLU A 65 -19.00 -3.68 6.69
C GLU A 65 -18.84 -5.20 6.88
N ALA A 66 -18.61 -5.95 5.80
CA ALA A 66 -18.48 -7.41 5.86
C ALA A 66 -17.33 -7.86 6.78
N PRO A 67 -17.56 -8.86 7.66
CA PRO A 67 -16.51 -9.46 8.46
C PRO A 67 -15.62 -10.35 7.59
N ILE A 68 -14.31 -10.19 7.72
CA ILE A 68 -13.28 -10.92 6.99
C ILE A 68 -12.35 -11.57 8.01
N ASP A 69 -12.11 -12.87 7.88
CA ASP A 69 -11.06 -13.54 8.65
C ASP A 69 -9.69 -13.09 8.12
N PHE A 70 -8.95 -12.42 8.98
CA PHE A 70 -7.61 -11.95 8.71
C PHE A 70 -6.67 -12.49 9.79
N PHE A 71 -6.03 -13.61 9.46
CA PHE A 71 -5.13 -14.34 10.35
C PHE A 71 -5.79 -14.73 11.69
N GLY A 72 -7.01 -15.26 11.64
CA GLY A 72 -7.76 -15.69 12.82
C GLY A 72 -8.46 -14.56 13.60
N ASN A 73 -8.42 -13.33 13.08
CA ASN A 73 -9.17 -12.20 13.61
C ASN A 73 -10.28 -11.81 12.64
N SER A 74 -11.51 -11.69 13.14
CA SER A 74 -12.63 -11.17 12.34
C SER A 74 -12.59 -9.64 12.35
N LEU A 75 -12.32 -9.03 11.20
CA LEU A 75 -12.25 -7.57 11.02
C LEU A 75 -13.22 -7.13 9.92
N SER A 76 -13.83 -5.96 10.06
CA SER A 76 -14.59 -5.38 8.96
C SER A 76 -13.65 -4.92 7.83
N GLY A 77 -14.17 -4.81 6.61
CA GLY A 77 -13.43 -4.23 5.50
C GLY A 77 -12.90 -2.82 5.79
N HIS A 78 -13.69 -1.99 6.48
CA HIS A 78 -13.28 -0.67 6.95
C HIS A 78 -12.08 -0.74 7.90
N ALA A 79 -12.12 -1.64 8.90
CA ALA A 79 -11.02 -1.82 9.82
C ALA A 79 -9.74 -2.28 9.11
N LEU A 80 -9.85 -3.16 8.10
CA LEU A 80 -8.71 -3.58 7.28
C LEU A 80 -8.11 -2.42 6.48
N LEU A 81 -8.93 -1.58 5.84
CA LEU A 81 -8.42 -0.40 5.11
C LEU A 81 -7.81 0.65 6.04
N GLN A 82 -8.31 0.79 7.26
CA GLN A 82 -7.69 1.65 8.26
C GLN A 82 -6.30 1.13 8.65
N ASN A 83 -6.16 -0.18 8.88
CA ASN A 83 -4.85 -0.80 9.08
C ASN A 83 -3.92 -0.61 7.87
N ALA A 84 -4.45 -0.73 6.65
CA ALA A 84 -3.69 -0.51 5.41
C ALA A 84 -3.12 0.92 5.35
N LYS A 85 -3.95 1.92 5.68
CA LYS A 85 -3.53 3.32 5.74
C LYS A 85 -2.47 3.57 6.80
N ASP A 86 -2.63 3.00 7.99
CA ASP A 86 -1.66 3.16 9.08
C ASP A 86 -0.33 2.49 8.76
N HIS A 87 -0.35 1.32 8.11
CA HIS A 87 0.83 0.63 7.56
C HIS A 87 1.55 1.48 6.51
N GLU A 88 0.81 2.08 5.58
CA GLU A 88 1.39 2.95 4.55
C GLU A 88 2.01 4.22 5.15
N ILE A 89 1.33 4.87 6.11
CA ILE A 89 1.87 6.04 6.82
C ILE A 89 3.15 5.67 7.57
N HIS A 90 3.17 4.52 8.27
CA HIS A 90 4.34 4.02 8.99
C HIS A 90 5.55 3.86 8.06
N HIS A 91 5.40 3.13 6.96
CA HIS A 91 6.52 2.86 6.05
C HIS A 91 6.90 4.08 5.19
N LYS A 92 5.96 4.98 4.88
CA LYS A 92 6.30 6.28 4.29
C LYS A 92 7.17 7.10 5.24
N GLY A 93 6.92 7.05 6.56
CA GLY A 93 7.82 7.63 7.56
C GLY A 93 9.25 7.09 7.45
N GLN A 94 9.40 5.77 7.31
CA GLN A 94 10.72 5.15 7.08
C GLN A 94 11.35 5.60 5.76
N LEU A 95 10.57 5.69 4.68
CA LEU A 95 11.05 6.17 3.38
C LEU A 95 11.62 7.59 3.48
N PHE A 96 10.95 8.49 4.22
CA PHE A 96 11.47 9.84 4.46
C PHE A 96 12.84 9.83 5.14
N VAL A 97 13.05 8.95 6.13
CA VAL A 97 14.36 8.78 6.78
C VAL A 97 15.41 8.31 5.79
N TYR A 98 15.09 7.34 4.93
CA TYR A 98 16.00 6.84 3.91
C TYR A 98 16.44 7.95 2.96
N LEU A 99 15.49 8.78 2.49
CA LEU A 99 15.76 9.90 1.59
C LEU A 99 16.67 10.96 2.25
N ARG A 100 16.45 11.29 3.53
CA ARG A 100 17.36 12.20 4.27
C ARG A 100 18.76 11.61 4.40
N LEU A 101 18.89 10.33 4.72
CA LEU A 101 20.19 9.67 4.89
C LEU A 101 21.04 9.65 3.61
N VAL A 102 20.41 9.69 2.44
CA VAL A 102 21.11 9.80 1.14
C VAL A 102 21.30 11.26 0.68
N GLY A 103 21.07 12.24 1.55
CA GLY A 103 21.34 13.65 1.30
C GLY A 103 20.21 14.43 0.62
N ILE A 104 18.99 13.88 0.53
CA ILE A 104 17.85 14.62 -0.01
C ILE A 104 17.25 15.52 1.07
N GLU A 105 17.51 16.82 0.96
CA GLU A 105 17.05 17.84 1.92
C GLU A 105 15.62 18.29 1.63
N GLN A 106 15.30 18.60 0.37
CA GLN A 106 13.98 19.04 -0.04
C GLN A 106 13.05 17.82 -0.22
N LEU A 107 12.11 17.65 0.71
CA LEU A 107 11.04 16.65 0.61
C LEU A 107 9.67 17.31 0.69
N PRO A 108 8.64 16.70 0.08
CA PRO A 108 7.27 17.20 0.20
C PRO A 108 6.76 17.10 1.63
N SER A 109 5.63 17.75 1.90
CA SER A 109 4.82 17.44 3.08
C SER A 109 4.52 15.94 3.12
N TYR A 110 4.52 15.35 4.33
CA TYR A 110 4.25 13.91 4.50
C TYR A 110 2.83 13.52 4.08
N VAL A 111 1.94 14.48 3.89
CA VAL A 111 0.59 14.31 3.33
C VAL A 111 0.28 15.48 2.39
N SER A 112 -0.35 15.18 1.25
CA SER A 112 -0.94 16.20 0.39
C SER A 112 -2.35 16.50 0.90
N LYS A 113 -2.62 17.76 1.22
CA LYS A 113 -3.97 18.26 1.48
C LYS A 113 -4.37 19.00 0.22
N GLY A 114 -5.32 18.44 -0.53
CA GLY A 114 -5.84 19.07 -1.75
C GLY A 114 -6.31 20.49 -1.51
#